data_AF-A0A437RIA7-F1
#
_entry.id   AF-A0A437RIA7-F1
#
_cell.length_a   1.000
_cell.length_b   1.000
_cell.length_c   1.000
_cell.angle_alpha   90.00
_cell.angle_beta   90.00
_cell.angle_gamma   90.00
#
_symmetry.space_group_name_H-M   'P 1'
#
loop_
_entity.id
_entity.type
_entity.pdbx_description
1 polymer ?
#
loop_
_entity_poly.entity_id
_entity_poly.type
_entity_poly.pdbx_seq_one_letter_code
_entity_poly.pdbx_strand_id
1 'polypeptide(L)'
;MPQAHLKIRRAQLHALREPVFEEYLRRLAAHVAGVFPEHEALLATAKGLRFVRHCVQRAQRLGITDQHGIALFTDLCTALGPRWDQDARLDWIGELLAVRELSSAARLLMVYERVRARLPGPPLAPPELEREIDALGLAEPARGRTGLARPEVPQWPAGHWGPRSQRP
;
A
#
# COMPACT_ATOMS: atom_id res chain seq x y z
N MET A 1 -20.62 42.07 -16.37
CA MET A 1 -19.55 41.05 -16.52
C MET A 1 -20.06 39.76 -15.88
N PRO A 2 -20.48 38.73 -16.64
CA PRO A 2 -20.86 37.45 -16.05
C PRO A 2 -19.61 36.75 -15.53
N GLN A 3 -19.57 36.48 -14.23
CA GLN A 3 -18.48 35.72 -13.60
C GLN A 3 -18.54 34.27 -14.06
N ALA A 4 -17.47 33.76 -14.66
CA ALA A 4 -17.32 32.35 -14.98
C ALA A 4 -16.89 31.59 -13.72
N HIS A 5 -17.85 30.98 -13.02
CA HIS A 5 -17.55 30.12 -11.87
C HIS A 5 -17.20 28.72 -12.38
N LEU A 6 -15.98 28.28 -12.11
CA LEU A 6 -15.50 26.94 -12.44
C LEU A 6 -16.28 25.88 -11.63
N LYS A 7 -17.31 25.26 -12.24
CA LYS A 7 -18.06 24.16 -11.63
C LYS A 7 -17.32 22.83 -11.83
N ILE A 8 -16.40 22.50 -10.93
CA ILE A 8 -15.68 21.22 -10.95
C ILE A 8 -16.63 20.09 -10.52
N ARG A 9 -16.88 19.12 -11.40
CA ARG A 9 -17.72 17.94 -11.10
C ARG A 9 -16.89 16.86 -10.37
N ARG A 10 -17.49 16.11 -9.44
CA ARG A 10 -16.83 15.04 -8.65
C ARG A 10 -16.10 14.00 -9.52
N ALA A 11 -16.63 13.70 -10.70
CA ALA A 11 -15.99 12.83 -11.69
C ALA A 11 -14.69 13.42 -12.29
N GLN A 12 -14.63 14.75 -12.47
CA GLN A 12 -13.42 15.45 -12.93
C GLN A 12 -12.34 15.46 -11.84
N LEU A 13 -12.73 15.68 -10.58
CA LEU A 13 -11.81 15.54 -9.43
C LEU A 13 -11.24 14.13 -9.32
N HIS A 14 -12.06 13.09 -9.49
CA HIS A 14 -11.54 11.74 -9.47
C HIS A 14 -10.62 11.43 -10.67
N ALA A 15 -10.91 11.95 -11.88
CA ALA A 15 -10.05 11.77 -13.05
C ALA A 15 -8.68 12.45 -12.88
N LEU A 16 -8.65 13.59 -12.19
CA LEU A 16 -7.43 14.28 -11.78
C LEU A 16 -6.62 13.51 -10.72
N ARG A 17 -7.25 12.62 -9.94
CA ARG A 17 -6.62 11.90 -8.82
C ARG A 17 -5.97 10.59 -9.21
N GLU A 18 -6.41 9.95 -10.30
CA GLU A 18 -5.84 8.67 -10.72
C GLU A 18 -4.34 8.76 -11.07
N PRO A 19 -3.88 9.77 -11.85
CA PRO A 19 -2.44 9.91 -12.14
C PRO A 19 -1.59 10.14 -10.88
N VAL A 20 -2.10 10.91 -9.92
CA VAL A 20 -1.43 11.18 -8.65
C VAL A 20 -1.35 9.90 -7.80
N PHE A 21 -2.40 9.08 -7.83
CA PHE A 21 -2.44 7.82 -7.11
C PHE A 21 -1.50 6.79 -7.74
N GLU A 22 -1.47 6.67 -9.06
CA GLU A 22 -0.50 5.82 -9.77
C GLU A 22 0.95 6.21 -9.43
N GLU A 23 1.25 7.50 -9.37
CA GLU A 23 2.58 7.97 -8.96
C GLU A 23 2.89 7.70 -7.48
N TYR A 24 1.88 7.73 -6.61
CA TYR A 24 2.03 7.28 -5.24
C TYR A 24 2.35 5.77 -5.17
N LEU A 25 1.63 4.94 -5.94
CA LEU A 25 1.87 3.50 -5.98
C LEU A 25 3.28 3.16 -6.48
N ARG A 26 3.78 3.85 -7.52
CA ARG A 26 5.16 3.66 -8.01
C ARG A 26 6.20 4.02 -6.97
N ARG A 27 6.02 5.14 -6.26
CA ARG A 27 6.94 5.55 -5.18
C ARG A 27 6.91 4.57 -4.02
N LEU A 28 5.74 4.06 -3.67
CA LEU A 28 5.61 3.03 -2.65
C LEU A 28 6.26 1.71 -3.09
N ALA A 29 6.08 1.29 -4.35
CA ALA A 29 6.76 0.12 -4.90
C ALA A 29 8.29 0.29 -4.87
N ALA A 30 8.81 1.46 -5.24
CA ALA A 30 10.23 1.77 -5.17
C ALA A 30 10.77 1.78 -3.73
N HIS A 31 9.97 2.26 -2.76
CA HIS A 31 10.31 2.17 -1.35
C HIS A 31 10.46 0.71 -0.90
N VAL A 32 9.47 -0.13 -1.19
CA VAL A 32 9.47 -1.55 -0.84
C VAL A 32 10.62 -2.27 -1.52
N ALA A 33 10.94 -1.95 -2.79
CA ALA A 33 12.10 -2.49 -3.49
C ALA A 33 13.43 -2.07 -2.86
N GLY A 34 13.50 -0.89 -2.24
CA GLY A 34 14.66 -0.49 -1.44
C GLY A 34 14.84 -1.28 -0.15
N VAL A 35 13.75 -1.82 0.40
CA VAL A 35 13.76 -2.70 1.59
C VAL A 35 14.02 -4.17 1.18
N PHE A 36 13.47 -4.60 0.05
CA PHE A 36 13.57 -5.96 -0.49
C PHE A 36 14.04 -5.95 -1.95
N PRO A 37 15.35 -5.75 -2.20
CA PRO A 37 15.90 -5.64 -3.56
C PRO A 37 15.59 -6.84 -4.46
N GLU A 38 15.47 -8.05 -3.90
CA GLU A 38 15.11 -9.26 -4.63
C GLU A 38 13.70 -9.20 -5.27
N HIS A 39 12.83 -8.31 -4.78
CA HIS A 39 11.48 -8.10 -5.31
C HIS A 39 11.39 -6.95 -6.33
N GLU A 40 12.48 -6.21 -6.57
CA GLU A 40 12.48 -5.03 -7.45
C GLU A 40 11.87 -5.34 -8.83
N ALA A 41 12.33 -6.43 -9.46
CA ALA A 41 11.86 -6.84 -10.78
C ALA A 41 10.35 -7.09 -10.80
N LEU A 42 9.80 -7.73 -9.77
CA LEU A 42 8.37 -8.01 -9.64
C LEU A 42 7.58 -6.73 -9.35
N LEU A 43 8.06 -5.88 -8.43
CA LEU A 43 7.41 -4.65 -7.98
C LEU A 43 7.35 -3.57 -9.08
N ALA A 44 8.30 -3.58 -10.02
CA ALA A 44 8.30 -2.70 -11.19
C ALA A 44 7.26 -3.10 -12.26
N THR A 45 6.66 -4.30 -12.18
CA THR A 45 5.66 -4.76 -13.15
C THR A 45 4.27 -4.21 -12.86
N ALA A 46 3.37 -4.28 -13.86
CA ALA A 46 1.96 -4.00 -13.66
C ALA A 46 1.32 -4.92 -12.59
N LYS A 47 1.79 -6.16 -12.47
CA LYS A 47 1.37 -7.11 -11.44
C LYS A 47 1.78 -6.61 -10.05
N GLY A 48 3.04 -6.20 -9.89
CA GLY A 48 3.57 -5.60 -8.67
C GLY A 48 2.79 -4.35 -8.24
N LEU A 49 2.51 -3.43 -9.18
CA LEU A 49 1.73 -2.23 -8.87
C LEU A 49 0.28 -2.54 -8.46
N ARG A 50 -0.34 -3.60 -9.00
CA ARG A 50 -1.65 -4.08 -8.51
C ARG A 50 -1.57 -4.61 -7.09
N PHE A 51 -0.52 -5.35 -6.76
CA PHE A 51 -0.28 -5.84 -5.40
C PHE A 51 -0.10 -4.67 -4.41
N VAL A 52 0.70 -3.66 -4.77
CA VAL A 52 0.85 -2.46 -3.92
C VAL A 52 -0.50 -1.75 -3.75
N ARG A 53 -1.28 -1.58 -4.82
CA ARG A 53 -2.63 -1.02 -4.76
C ARG A 53 -3.54 -1.81 -3.82
N HIS A 54 -3.48 -3.13 -3.87
CA HIS A 54 -4.22 -4.02 -2.98
C HIS A 54 -3.82 -3.81 -1.52
N CYS A 55 -2.52 -3.71 -1.22
CA CYS A 55 -2.00 -3.44 0.13
C CYS A 55 -2.52 -2.11 0.68
N VAL A 56 -2.47 -1.04 -0.13
CA VAL A 56 -3.02 0.28 0.24
C VAL A 56 -4.51 0.19 0.60
N GLN A 57 -5.32 -0.46 -0.26
CA GLN A 57 -6.75 -0.61 -0.02
C GLN A 57 -7.07 -1.45 1.23
N ARG A 58 -6.20 -2.40 1.58
CA ARG A 58 -6.33 -3.19 2.80
C ARG A 58 -5.97 -2.39 4.04
N ALA A 59 -4.82 -1.71 4.02
CA ALA A 59 -4.38 -0.84 5.10
C ALA A 59 -5.47 0.18 5.45
N GLN A 60 -6.09 0.79 4.44
CA GLN A 60 -7.20 1.74 4.63
C GLN A 60 -8.44 1.13 5.31
N ARG A 61 -8.81 -0.10 4.96
CA ARG A 61 -9.94 -0.80 5.60
C ARG A 61 -9.68 -1.09 7.08
N LEU A 62 -8.41 -1.16 7.47
CA LEU A 62 -7.96 -1.29 8.85
C LEU A 62 -7.73 0.07 9.54
N GLY A 63 -8.13 1.17 8.90
CA GLY A 63 -7.99 2.54 9.43
C GLY A 63 -6.57 3.11 9.35
N ILE A 64 -5.68 2.49 8.57
CA ILE A 64 -4.32 2.98 8.34
C ILE A 64 -4.35 3.88 7.10
N THR A 65 -4.21 5.19 7.33
CA THR A 65 -4.36 6.20 6.28
C THR A 65 -3.14 7.07 6.09
N ASP A 66 -2.18 7.04 7.00
CA ASP A 66 -0.93 7.76 6.87
C ASP A 66 0.08 6.98 6.02
N GLN A 67 0.98 7.69 5.35
CA GLN A 67 1.89 7.09 4.38
C GLN A 67 2.89 6.13 5.02
N HIS A 68 3.35 6.42 6.24
CA HIS A 68 4.31 5.57 6.93
C HIS A 68 3.68 4.24 7.33
N GLY A 69 2.47 4.27 7.90
CA GLY A 69 1.70 3.07 8.22
C GLY A 69 1.40 2.23 6.97
N ILE A 70 1.05 2.87 5.86
CA ILE A 70 0.83 2.14 4.60
C ILE A 70 2.13 1.51 4.07
N ALA A 71 3.27 2.18 4.20
CA ALA A 71 4.57 1.61 3.84
C ALA A 71 4.89 0.36 4.67
N LEU A 72 4.82 0.47 6.00
CA LEU A 72 5.03 -0.67 6.91
C LEU A 72 4.07 -1.83 6.63
N PHE A 73 2.80 -1.54 6.37
CA PHE A 73 1.81 -2.55 6.00
C PHE A 73 2.20 -3.27 4.71
N THR A 74 2.68 -2.52 3.71
CA THR A 74 3.09 -3.07 2.42
C THR A 74 4.37 -3.90 2.57
N ASP A 75 5.32 -3.47 3.39
CA ASP A 75 6.52 -4.24 3.69
C ASP A 75 6.17 -5.57 4.36
N LEU A 76 5.23 -5.56 5.32
CA LEU A 76 4.73 -6.77 5.97
C LEU A 76 4.03 -7.70 4.98
N CYS A 77 3.21 -7.17 4.06
CA CYS A 77 2.62 -7.98 3.00
C CYS A 77 3.66 -8.62 2.07
N THR A 78 4.75 -7.92 1.77
CA THR A 78 5.87 -8.43 0.96
C THR A 78 6.62 -9.54 1.70
N ALA A 79 6.90 -9.33 2.98
CA ALA A 79 7.70 -10.26 3.79
C ALA A 79 6.92 -11.52 4.23
N LEU A 80 5.65 -11.37 4.58
CA LEU A 80 4.83 -12.41 5.21
C LEU A 80 3.72 -12.95 4.29
N GLY A 81 3.51 -12.30 3.15
CA GLY A 81 2.43 -12.60 2.20
C GLY A 81 1.23 -11.69 2.41
N PRO A 82 0.39 -11.51 1.37
CA PRO A 82 -0.65 -10.48 1.34
C PRO A 82 -1.72 -10.61 2.42
N ARG A 83 -1.90 -11.81 3.00
CA ARG A 83 -2.94 -12.16 3.99
C ARG A 83 -2.38 -12.45 5.39
N TRP A 84 -1.19 -11.95 5.70
CA TRP A 84 -0.51 -12.17 6.98
C TRP A 84 -1.34 -11.83 8.23
N ASP A 85 -2.16 -10.80 8.16
CA ASP A 85 -3.10 -10.35 9.21
C ASP A 85 -4.28 -11.30 9.44
N GLN A 86 -4.44 -12.33 8.61
CA GLN A 86 -5.47 -13.37 8.72
C GLN A 86 -4.85 -14.76 9.00
N ASP A 87 -3.52 -14.87 9.10
CA ASP A 87 -2.87 -16.15 9.37
C ASP A 87 -2.98 -16.51 10.86
N ALA A 88 -3.68 -17.59 11.17
CA ALA A 88 -3.85 -18.11 12.53
C ALA A 88 -2.52 -18.51 13.19
N ARG A 89 -1.43 -18.69 12.42
CA ARG A 89 -0.09 -18.92 12.98
C ARG A 89 0.53 -17.62 13.54
N LEU A 90 -0.09 -16.48 13.27
CA LEU A 90 0.32 -15.15 13.70
C LEU A 90 -0.69 -14.54 14.69
N ASP A 91 -1.36 -15.34 15.52
CA ASP A 91 -2.37 -14.85 16.49
C ASP A 91 -1.87 -13.69 17.37
N TRP A 92 -0.58 -13.66 17.71
CA TRP A 92 0.06 -12.54 18.44
C TRP A 92 -0.04 -11.19 17.71
N ILE A 93 -0.13 -11.20 16.37
CA ILE A 93 -0.39 -10.00 15.56
C ILE A 93 -1.82 -9.53 15.77
N GLY A 94 -2.79 -10.45 15.78
CA GLY A 94 -4.19 -10.13 16.06
C GLY A 94 -4.35 -9.46 17.43
N GLU A 95 -3.70 -10.01 18.45
CA GLU A 95 -3.65 -9.42 19.80
C GLU A 95 -3.07 -8.01 19.79
N LEU A 96 -1.96 -7.80 19.07
CA LEU A 96 -1.27 -6.51 19.02
C LEU A 96 -2.04 -5.46 18.21
N LEU A 97 -2.72 -5.90 17.14
CA LEU A 97 -3.65 -5.08 16.36
C LEU A 97 -4.96 -4.79 17.11
N ALA A 98 -5.31 -5.54 18.14
CA ALA A 98 -6.51 -5.33 18.95
C ALA A 98 -6.32 -4.30 20.08
N VAL A 99 -5.08 -3.96 20.46
CA VAL A 99 -4.76 -2.94 21.48
C VAL A 99 -5.39 -1.60 21.07
N ARG A 100 -6.31 -1.05 21.86
CA ARG A 100 -7.09 0.15 21.46
C ARG A 100 -6.43 1.46 21.89
N GLU A 101 -5.49 1.36 22.83
CA GLU A 101 -4.74 2.46 23.42
C GLU A 101 -3.66 3.01 22.46
N LEU A 102 -3.31 2.23 21.43
CA LEU A 102 -2.32 2.58 20.43
C LEU A 102 -2.98 2.97 19.10
N SER A 103 -2.38 3.94 18.40
CA SER A 103 -2.78 4.25 17.03
C SER A 103 -2.49 3.05 16.10
N SER A 104 -3.23 2.94 14.99
CA SER A 104 -2.97 1.90 13.99
C SER A 104 -1.53 1.91 13.47
N ALA A 105 -0.92 3.09 13.33
CA ALA A 105 0.49 3.23 12.96
C ALA A 105 1.44 2.68 14.04
N ALA A 106 1.18 2.99 15.32
CA ALA A 106 2.00 2.48 16.43
C ALA A 106 1.93 0.95 16.54
N ARG A 107 0.74 0.38 16.34
CA ARG A 107 0.54 -1.09 16.33
C ARG A 107 1.30 -1.74 15.18
N LEU A 108 1.21 -1.17 13.98
CA LEU A 108 1.96 -1.66 12.82
C LEU A 108 3.47 -1.59 13.02
N LEU A 109 3.97 -0.49 13.59
CA LEU A 109 5.40 -0.36 13.87
C LEU A 109 5.86 -1.44 14.85
N MET A 110 5.07 -1.74 15.88
CA MET A 110 5.39 -2.82 16.81
C MET A 110 5.37 -4.21 16.14
N VAL A 111 4.40 -4.47 15.26
CA VAL A 111 4.40 -5.71 14.45
C VAL A 111 5.67 -5.77 13.60
N TYR A 112 5.97 -4.70 12.87
CA TYR A 112 7.13 -4.60 12.00
C TYR A 112 8.44 -4.84 12.74
N GLU A 113 8.66 -4.16 13.87
CA GLU A 113 9.84 -4.33 14.72
C GLU A 113 9.94 -5.76 15.25
N ARG A 114 8.81 -6.36 15.64
CA ARG A 114 8.77 -7.71 16.18
C ARG A 114 9.03 -8.78 15.12
N VAL A 115 8.55 -8.56 13.89
CA VAL A 115 8.83 -9.40 12.73
C VAL A 115 10.29 -9.30 12.35
N ARG A 116 10.83 -8.08 12.23
CA ARG A 116 12.25 -7.81 11.94
C ARG A 116 13.18 -8.46 12.96
N ALA A 117 12.80 -8.46 14.24
CA ALA A 117 13.60 -9.07 15.30
C ALA A 117 13.48 -10.61 15.38
N ARG A 118 12.41 -11.22 14.81
CA ARG A 118 12.11 -12.65 14.97
C ARG A 118 12.29 -13.49 13.71
N LEU A 119 12.27 -12.93 12.51
CA LEU A 119 12.50 -13.70 11.28
C LEU A 119 14.01 -13.94 11.08
N PRO A 120 14.50 -15.19 11.15
CA PRO A 120 15.86 -15.54 10.77
C PRO A 120 15.96 -15.99 9.30
N GLY A 121 14.89 -15.82 8.52
CA GLY A 121 14.79 -16.26 7.13
C GLY A 121 14.64 -15.07 6.18
N PRO A 122 15.02 -15.24 4.90
CA PRO A 122 14.77 -14.23 3.89
C PRO A 122 13.26 -13.90 3.82
N PRO A 123 12.87 -12.72 3.33
CA PRO A 123 11.47 -12.46 2.97
C PRO A 123 10.96 -13.58 2.05
N LEU A 124 9.64 -13.70 1.90
CA LEU A 124 9.05 -14.62 0.90
C LEU A 124 9.87 -14.54 -0.39
N ALA A 125 10.26 -15.69 -0.95
CA ALA A 125 11.05 -15.66 -2.17
C ALA A 125 10.21 -15.00 -3.28
N PRO A 126 10.82 -14.31 -4.27
CA PRO A 126 10.04 -13.64 -5.32
C PRO A 126 9.01 -14.55 -6.03
N PRO A 127 9.30 -15.84 -6.33
CA PRO A 127 8.29 -16.76 -6.89
C PRO A 127 7.16 -17.13 -5.91
N GLU A 128 7.39 -17.06 -4.61
CA GLU A 128 6.35 -17.26 -3.60
C GLU A 128 5.45 -16.05 -3.50
N LEU A 129 6.03 -14.85 -3.44
CA LEU A 129 5.24 -13.62 -3.45
C LEU A 129 4.42 -13.51 -4.75
N GLU A 130 5.01 -13.83 -5.90
CA GLU A 130 4.28 -13.82 -7.16
C GLU A 130 3.09 -14.79 -7.17
N ARG A 131 3.26 -16.01 -6.65
CA ARG A 131 2.16 -16.98 -6.51
C ARG A 131 1.05 -16.47 -5.61
N GLU A 132 1.41 -15.83 -4.49
CA GLU A 132 0.42 -15.21 -3.60
C GLU A 132 -0.33 -14.07 -4.29
N ILE A 133 0.37 -13.23 -5.08
CA ILE A 133 -0.26 -12.17 -5.88
C ILE A 133 -1.22 -12.77 -6.91
N ASP A 134 -0.84 -13.86 -7.56
CA ASP A 134 -1.71 -14.55 -8.52
C ASP A 134 -2.93 -15.16 -7.81
N ALA A 135 -2.76 -15.72 -6.62
CA ALA A 135 -3.84 -16.27 -5.80
C ALA A 135 -4.84 -15.22 -5.30
N LEU A 136 -4.47 -13.93 -5.26
CA LEU A 136 -5.40 -12.83 -4.98
C LEU A 136 -6.37 -12.57 -6.14
N GLY A 137 -6.11 -13.10 -7.34
CA GLY A 137 -6.97 -12.87 -8.50
C GLY A 137 -7.07 -11.39 -8.89
N LEU A 138 -6.00 -10.61 -8.68
CA LEU A 138 -5.98 -9.18 -8.99
C LEU A 138 -6.07 -8.98 -10.51
N ALA A 139 -7.29 -8.71 -10.98
CA ALA A 139 -7.59 -8.50 -12.39
C ALA A 139 -6.68 -7.42 -13.00
N GLU A 140 -6.22 -7.65 -14.23
CA GLU A 140 -5.62 -6.62 -15.06
C GLU A 140 -6.59 -5.43 -15.14
N PRO A 141 -6.14 -4.18 -14.93
CA PRO A 141 -7.00 -3.04 -15.15
C PRO A 141 -7.43 -3.09 -16.62
N ALA A 142 -8.75 -3.07 -16.85
CA ALA A 142 -9.31 -3.09 -18.20
C ALA A 142 -8.69 -1.94 -19.01
N ARG A 143 -7.79 -2.26 -19.96
CA ARG A 143 -7.29 -1.27 -20.91
C ARG A 143 -8.47 -0.81 -21.75
N GLY A 144 -8.97 0.38 -21.43
CA GLY A 144 -10.05 1.02 -22.16
C GLY A 144 -11.41 0.35 -21.92
N ARG A 145 -12.20 0.94 -21.04
CA ARG A 145 -13.63 1.17 -21.30
C ARG A 145 -14.16 2.22 -20.35
N THR A 146 -14.49 3.36 -20.94
CA THR A 146 -15.34 4.39 -20.37
C THR A 146 -16.65 3.75 -19.89
N GLY A 147 -17.02 3.99 -18.63
CA GLY A 147 -18.36 3.72 -18.12
C GLY A 147 -18.49 2.49 -17.23
N LEU A 148 -18.35 2.68 -15.91
CA LEU A 148 -19.33 2.33 -14.86
C LEU A 148 -18.67 2.36 -13.48
N ALA A 149 -19.45 2.83 -12.50
CA ALA A 149 -19.24 2.92 -11.05
C ALA A 149 -17.77 2.93 -10.55
N ARG A 150 -17.25 4.14 -10.29
CA ARG A 150 -15.93 4.35 -9.67
C ARG A 150 -16.00 4.10 -8.17
N PRO A 151 -15.04 3.37 -7.57
CA PRO A 151 -14.93 3.31 -6.12
C PRO A 151 -14.63 4.72 -5.57
N GLU A 152 -15.23 5.06 -4.43
CA GLU A 152 -14.97 6.33 -3.74
C GLU A 152 -13.48 6.44 -3.38
N VAL A 153 -12.84 7.53 -3.80
CA VAL A 153 -11.42 7.78 -3.55
C VAL A 153 -11.34 8.63 -2.28
N PRO A 154 -10.77 8.13 -1.16
CA PRO A 154 -10.67 8.87 0.09
C PRO A 154 -9.85 10.15 -0.08
N GLN A 155 -10.17 11.21 0.66
CA GLN A 155 -9.47 12.51 0.61
C GLN A 155 -8.07 12.38 1.23
N TRP A 156 -7.01 12.71 0.47
CA TRP A 156 -5.61 12.54 0.90
C TRP A 156 -4.97 13.91 1.19
N PRO A 157 -4.22 14.09 2.29
CA PRO A 157 -3.46 15.30 2.55
C PRO A 157 -2.23 15.37 1.63
N ALA A 158 -2.02 16.53 1.01
CA ALA A 158 -0.82 16.83 0.23
C ALA A 158 0.33 17.13 1.20
N GLY A 159 1.41 16.33 1.20
CA GLY A 159 2.52 16.57 2.11
C GLY A 159 3.84 15.86 1.75
N HIS A 160 4.74 16.63 1.14
CA HIS A 160 6.20 16.67 1.31
C HIS A 160 6.96 15.32 1.40
N TRP A 161 7.36 14.80 0.23
CA TRP A 161 8.51 13.90 0.12
C TRP A 161 9.65 14.65 -0.56
N GLY A 162 10.61 15.09 0.24
CA GLY A 162 11.97 15.41 -0.20
C GLY A 162 12.93 14.55 0.60
N PRO A 163 14.07 14.11 0.04
CA PRO A 163 15.06 13.36 0.80
C PRO A 163 15.53 14.23 1.98
N ARG A 164 15.34 13.76 3.21
CA ARG A 164 16.15 14.27 4.32
C ARG A 164 17.56 13.76 4.07
N SER A 165 18.33 14.56 3.33
CA SER A 165 19.78 14.48 3.30
C SER A 165 20.26 14.50 4.76
N GLN A 166 20.70 13.35 5.23
CA GLN A 166 21.65 13.30 6.33
C GLN A 166 22.91 14.02 5.85
N ARG A 167 23.29 15.10 6.52
CA ARG A 167 24.70 15.44 6.71
C ARG A 167 24.90 15.93 8.16
N PRO A 168 26.05 15.58 8.75
CA PRO A 168 26.44 15.98 10.10
C PRO A 168 26.67 17.50 10.20
#